data_AF-A0A2V9VH66-F1
#
_entry.id   AF-A0A2V9VH66-F1
#
_cell.length_a   1.000
_cell.length_b   1.000
_cell.length_c   1.000
_cell.angle_alpha   90.00
_cell.angle_beta   90.00
_cell.angle_gamma   90.00
#
_symmetry.space_group_name_H-M   'P 1'
#
loop_
_entity.id
_entity.type
_entity.pdbx_description
1 polymer ?
#
loop_
_entity_poly.entity_id
_entity_poly.type
_entity_poly.pdbx_seq_one_letter_code
_entity_poly.pdbx_strand_id
1 'polypeptide(L)'
;MKVFLCCVALVSACTLFGQTSQPVAEQALPDSASTSKAAAEGASAFTAEPIRMAPPPLSIQSNPPVERRRVVDRHFLWVALFQVGATLADIESTQYGLSHGAREINPLYGNHPSRAKQYAITMPITAGVLGWSYRLKRSAPHSKYWVIPPLIVGTMHAIAFCNNLAVIKGQ
;
A
#
# COMPACT_ATOMS: atom_id res chain seq x y z
N MET A 1 27.97 -7.39 8.36
CA MET A 1 27.04 -8.54 8.32
C MET A 1 25.80 -8.41 9.22
N LYS A 2 25.54 -7.28 9.92
CA LYS A 2 24.33 -7.10 10.74
C LYS A 2 23.10 -6.56 9.98
N VAL A 3 23.30 -5.98 8.78
CA VAL A 3 22.22 -5.37 7.97
C VAL A 3 21.40 -6.42 7.19
N PHE A 4 22.02 -7.55 6.83
CA PHE A 4 21.33 -8.64 6.13
C PHE A 4 20.35 -9.41 7.02
N LEU A 5 20.59 -9.48 8.34
CA LEU A 5 19.72 -10.18 9.29
C LEU A 5 18.38 -9.44 9.52
N CYS A 6 18.36 -8.11 9.39
CA CYS A 6 17.12 -7.32 9.52
C CYS A 6 16.13 -7.52 8.36
N CYS A 7 16.62 -7.81 7.15
CA CYS A 7 15.74 -7.98 5.99
C CYS A 7 15.02 -9.34 5.99
N VAL A 8 15.67 -10.39 6.52
CA VAL A 8 15.05 -11.72 6.68
C VAL A 8 14.02 -11.73 7.82
N ALA A 9 14.27 -10.98 8.90
CA ALA A 9 13.34 -10.89 10.03
C ALA A 9 12.00 -10.20 9.68
N LEU A 10 12.01 -9.22 8.77
CA LEU A 10 10.80 -8.48 8.37
C LEU A 10 9.82 -9.30 7.51
N VAL A 11 10.32 -10.30 6.77
CA VAL A 11 9.46 -11.21 5.98
C VAL A 11 8.79 -12.26 6.88
N SER A 12 9.44 -12.67 7.98
CA SER A 12 8.90 -13.67 8.91
C SER A 12 7.83 -13.13 9.87
N ALA A 13 7.72 -11.81 10.05
CA ALA A 13 6.75 -11.20 10.97
C ALA A 13 5.34 -11.00 10.36
N CYS A 14 5.18 -11.14 9.05
CA CYS A 14 3.90 -10.87 8.37
C CYS A 14 2.94 -12.07 8.32
N THR A 15 3.33 -13.26 8.79
CA THR A 15 2.44 -14.45 8.84
C THR A 15 1.73 -14.65 10.19
N LEU A 16 1.84 -13.69 11.12
CA LEU A 16 1.29 -13.80 12.49
C LEU A 16 0.22 -12.75 12.85
N PHE A 17 -0.41 -12.12 11.85
CA PHE A 17 -1.62 -11.30 12.04
C PHE A 17 -2.79 -11.89 11.26
N GLY A 18 -3.12 -13.14 11.57
CA GLY A 18 -4.36 -13.79 11.15
C GLY A 18 -5.39 -13.74 12.27
N GLN A 19 -6.49 -13.02 12.01
CA GLN A 19 -7.80 -13.15 12.64
C GLN A 19 -7.99 -12.72 14.11
N THR A 20 -8.68 -11.60 14.28
CA THR A 20 -9.88 -11.52 15.16
C THR A 20 -10.64 -10.23 14.84
N SER A 21 -11.59 -10.30 13.91
CA SER A 21 -12.61 -9.27 13.72
C SER A 21 -13.78 -9.58 14.66
N GLN A 22 -13.88 -8.84 15.76
CA GLN A 22 -15.08 -8.76 16.59
C GLN A 22 -16.03 -7.70 16.01
N PRO A 23 -17.36 -7.90 16.04
CA PRO A 23 -18.33 -6.93 15.56
C PRO A 23 -18.41 -5.72 16.50
N VAL A 24 -18.36 -4.52 15.92
CA VAL A 24 -18.55 -3.26 16.64
C VAL A 24 -20.03 -3.11 16.97
N ALA A 25 -20.33 -3.00 18.26
CA ALA A 25 -21.64 -2.67 18.77
C ALA A 25 -22.04 -1.25 18.36
N GLU A 26 -23.21 -1.14 17.75
CA GLU A 26 -23.90 0.08 17.35
C GLU A 26 -24.45 0.77 18.61
N GLN A 27 -23.91 1.95 18.94
CA GLN A 27 -24.39 2.75 20.05
C GLN A 27 -25.14 3.96 19.49
N ALA A 28 -26.47 3.85 19.51
CA ALA A 28 -27.41 4.89 19.10
C ALA A 28 -27.34 6.11 20.03
N LEU A 29 -27.31 7.31 19.44
CA LEU A 29 -27.54 8.58 20.13
C LEU A 29 -29.05 8.77 20.35
N PRO A 30 -29.51 9.17 21.55
CA PRO A 30 -30.87 9.66 21.72
C PRO A 30 -31.00 11.14 21.34
N ASP A 31 -32.03 11.40 20.54
CA ASP A 31 -32.55 12.72 20.17
C ASP A 31 -33.33 13.39 21.32
N SER A 32 -33.28 14.73 21.29
CA SER A 32 -34.33 15.70 21.66
C SER A 32 -34.79 15.83 23.13
N ALA A 33 -34.74 17.07 23.62
CA ALA A 33 -35.88 17.70 24.29
C ALA A 33 -35.79 19.24 24.22
N SER A 34 -36.67 19.81 23.41
CA SER A 34 -37.06 21.22 23.41
C SER A 34 -38.00 21.46 24.59
N THR A 35 -37.75 22.47 25.42
CA THR A 35 -38.71 22.95 26.40
C THR A 35 -38.78 24.47 26.34
N SER A 36 -39.78 24.96 25.60
CA SER A 36 -40.27 26.33 25.70
C SER A 36 -41.08 26.49 26.99
N LYS A 37 -40.82 27.55 27.77
CA LYS A 37 -41.81 28.07 28.72
C LYS A 37 -41.83 29.59 28.64
N ALA A 38 -42.99 30.09 28.25
CA ALA A 38 -43.34 31.50 28.17
C ALA A 38 -43.46 32.12 29.57
N ALA A 39 -43.05 33.39 29.67
CA ALA A 39 -43.59 34.34 30.63
C ALA A 39 -43.75 35.67 29.90
N ALA A 40 -44.99 36.11 29.78
CA ALA A 40 -45.37 37.42 29.29
C ALA A 40 -45.22 38.44 30.44
N GLU A 41 -44.81 39.67 30.12
CA GLU A 41 -45.45 40.92 30.55
C GLU A 41 -44.58 42.13 30.20
N GLY A 42 -45.22 43.23 29.80
CA GLY A 42 -44.60 44.56 29.70
C GLY A 42 -44.60 45.16 28.30
N ALA A 43 -45.77 45.54 27.79
CA ALA A 43 -45.91 46.30 26.57
C ALA A 43 -45.33 47.72 26.72
N SER A 44 -44.37 48.06 25.87
CA SER A 44 -44.04 49.44 25.50
C SER A 44 -44.08 49.51 23.98
N ALA A 45 -44.96 50.37 23.44
CA ALA A 45 -45.13 50.55 22.00
C ALA A 45 -43.90 51.27 21.43
N PHE A 46 -42.88 50.50 21.06
CA PHE A 46 -41.81 50.94 20.20
C PHE A 46 -42.15 50.54 18.77
N THR A 47 -42.44 51.53 17.93
CA THR A 47 -42.64 51.33 16.50
C THR A 47 -41.29 51.01 15.86
N ALA A 48 -40.92 49.72 15.86
CA ALA A 48 -39.76 49.23 15.12
C ALA A 48 -40.13 49.08 13.65
N GLU A 49 -39.51 49.89 12.78
CA GLU A 49 -39.43 49.62 11.35
C GLU A 49 -38.83 48.22 11.14
N PRO A 50 -39.50 47.30 10.42
CA PRO A 50 -38.96 45.97 10.19
C PRO A 50 -37.74 46.08 9.29
N ILE A 51 -36.55 45.92 9.87
CA ILE A 51 -35.32 45.72 9.10
C ILE A 51 -35.51 44.45 8.28
N ARG A 52 -35.77 44.60 6.98
CA ARG A 52 -35.76 43.50 6.01
C ARG A 52 -34.33 42.97 5.92
N MET A 53 -34.00 42.00 6.75
CA MET A 53 -32.82 41.17 6.56
C MET A 53 -33.05 40.32 5.32
N ALA A 54 -32.66 40.82 4.15
CA ALA A 54 -32.51 39.99 2.98
C ALA A 54 -31.42 38.95 3.30
N PRO A 55 -31.70 37.64 3.23
CA PRO A 55 -30.67 36.64 3.46
C PRO A 55 -29.54 36.89 2.44
N PRO A 56 -28.27 36.91 2.88
CA PRO A 56 -27.16 37.06 1.95
C PRO A 56 -27.27 35.94 0.90
N PRO A 57 -27.09 36.26 -0.40
CA PRO A 57 -27.15 35.23 -1.43
C PRO A 57 -26.11 34.15 -1.11
N LEU A 58 -26.59 32.93 -0.88
CA LEU A 58 -25.74 31.75 -0.73
C LEU A 58 -25.06 31.48 -2.07
N SER A 59 -23.90 32.08 -2.26
CA SER A 59 -22.96 31.73 -3.32
C SER A 59 -22.35 30.37 -2.96
N ILE A 60 -22.91 29.28 -3.49
CA ILE A 60 -22.24 27.98 -3.50
C ILE A 60 -21.06 28.11 -4.47
N GLN A 61 -19.92 28.54 -3.94
CA GLN A 61 -18.66 28.47 -4.65
C GLN A 61 -18.34 26.99 -4.81
N SER A 62 -18.58 26.44 -5.99
CA SER A 62 -18.14 25.09 -6.32
C SER A 62 -16.61 25.08 -6.18
N ASN A 63 -16.09 24.44 -5.14
CA ASN A 63 -14.66 24.21 -5.02
C ASN A 63 -14.17 23.55 -6.31
N PRO A 64 -13.01 23.96 -6.85
CA PRO A 64 -12.45 23.30 -8.01
C PRO A 64 -12.32 21.80 -7.71
N PRO A 65 -12.56 20.92 -8.71
CA PRO A 65 -12.49 19.48 -8.50
C PRO A 65 -11.17 19.11 -7.83
N VAL A 66 -11.23 18.54 -6.63
CA VAL A 66 -10.03 18.00 -5.97
C VAL A 66 -9.48 16.92 -6.90
N GLU A 67 -8.36 17.19 -7.55
CA GLU A 67 -7.73 16.25 -8.46
C GLU A 67 -7.36 14.99 -7.67
N ARG A 68 -8.11 13.89 -7.91
CA ARG A 68 -7.86 12.62 -7.23
C ARG A 68 -6.54 12.06 -7.75
N ARG A 69 -5.46 12.28 -7.00
CA ARG A 69 -4.15 11.72 -7.32
C ARG A 69 -4.23 10.19 -7.40
N ARG A 70 -3.86 9.65 -8.56
CA ARG A 70 -3.82 8.20 -8.78
C ARG A 70 -2.65 7.60 -8.00
N VAL A 71 -2.92 6.56 -7.21
CA VAL A 71 -1.86 5.81 -6.49
C VAL A 71 -1.04 4.99 -7.51
N VAL A 72 -1.75 4.30 -8.41
CA VAL A 72 -1.16 3.59 -9.55
C VAL A 72 -0.97 4.58 -10.71
N ASP A 73 0.12 5.33 -10.64
CA ASP A 73 0.60 6.17 -11.74
C ASP A 73 1.67 5.43 -12.56
N ARG A 74 2.15 6.07 -13.63
CA ARG A 74 3.22 5.51 -14.48
C ARG A 74 4.48 5.16 -13.68
N HIS A 75 4.84 5.95 -12.67
CA HIS A 75 6.03 5.70 -11.86
C HIS A 75 5.88 4.43 -11.02
N PHE A 76 4.70 4.21 -10.42
CA PHE A 76 4.40 2.97 -9.71
C PHE A 76 4.47 1.77 -10.65
N LEU A 77 3.89 1.89 -11.84
CA LEU A 77 3.91 0.81 -12.84
C LEU A 77 5.33 0.46 -13.27
N TRP A 78 6.20 1.44 -13.50
CA TRP A 78 7.60 1.17 -13.86
C TRP A 78 8.36 0.44 -12.75
N VAL A 79 8.20 0.87 -11.50
CA VAL A 79 8.83 0.22 -10.34
C VAL A 79 8.29 -1.19 -10.15
N ALA A 80 6.98 -1.39 -10.30
CA ALA A 80 6.36 -2.71 -10.21
C ALA A 80 6.82 -3.63 -11.34
N LEU A 81 6.87 -3.13 -12.58
CA LEU A 81 7.34 -3.88 -13.74
C LEU A 81 8.81 -4.27 -13.58
N PHE A 82 9.65 -3.35 -13.10
CA PHE A 82 11.05 -3.64 -12.81
C PHE A 82 11.18 -4.78 -11.79
N GLN A 83 10.49 -4.69 -10.64
CA GLN A 83 10.57 -5.72 -9.62
C GLN A 83 10.08 -7.08 -10.15
N VAL A 84 8.90 -7.13 -10.76
CA VAL A 84 8.33 -8.37 -11.30
C VAL A 84 9.25 -8.95 -12.38
N GLY A 85 9.71 -8.12 -13.31
CA GLY A 85 10.62 -8.53 -14.38
C GLY A 85 11.93 -9.09 -13.84
N ALA A 86 12.55 -8.42 -12.85
CA ALA A 86 13.77 -8.91 -12.21
C ALA A 86 13.54 -10.26 -11.51
N THR A 87 12.43 -10.41 -10.77
CA THR A 87 12.07 -11.69 -10.13
C THR A 87 11.88 -12.80 -11.16
N LEU A 88 11.19 -12.54 -12.27
CA LEU A 88 10.99 -13.54 -13.33
C LEU A 88 12.32 -13.93 -13.99
N ALA A 89 13.15 -12.94 -14.32
CA ALA A 89 14.47 -13.17 -14.92
C ALA A 89 15.36 -14.03 -14.00
N ASP A 90 15.35 -13.74 -12.69
CA ASP A 90 16.07 -14.54 -11.70
C ASP A 90 15.59 -16.00 -11.66
N ILE A 91 14.27 -16.24 -11.55
CA ILE A 91 13.68 -17.58 -11.55
C ILE A 91 14.06 -18.35 -12.83
N GLU A 92 13.88 -17.72 -13.99
CA GLU A 92 14.14 -18.37 -15.28
C GLU A 92 15.63 -18.66 -15.50
N SER A 93 16.51 -17.72 -15.15
CA SER A 93 17.97 -17.93 -15.22
C SER A 93 18.47 -19.00 -14.25
N THR A 94 17.87 -19.07 -13.06
CA THR A 94 18.14 -20.12 -12.09
C THR A 94 17.75 -21.48 -12.64
N GLN A 95 16.55 -21.61 -13.20
CA GLN A 95 16.08 -22.85 -13.81
C GLN A 95 16.95 -23.29 -14.99
N TYR A 96 17.40 -22.34 -15.82
CA TYR A 96 18.37 -22.63 -16.87
C TYR A 96 19.71 -23.10 -16.29
N GLY A 97 20.25 -22.46 -15.26
CA GLY A 97 21.48 -22.91 -14.61
C GLY A 97 21.36 -24.32 -14.03
N LEU A 98 20.24 -24.63 -13.38
CA LEU A 98 19.97 -25.96 -12.82
C LEU A 98 19.94 -27.05 -13.90
N SER A 99 19.42 -26.76 -15.10
CA SER A 99 19.46 -27.71 -16.21
C SER A 99 20.86 -27.93 -16.80
N HIS A 100 21.82 -27.09 -16.43
CA HIS A 100 23.24 -27.16 -16.83
C HIS A 100 24.17 -27.51 -15.65
N GLY A 101 23.64 -28.16 -14.62
CA GLY A 101 24.44 -28.67 -13.50
C GLY A 101 24.82 -27.64 -12.44
N ALA A 102 24.29 -26.41 -12.50
CA ALA A 102 24.41 -25.47 -11.40
C ALA A 102 23.59 -25.95 -10.18
N ARG A 103 23.86 -25.35 -9.01
CA ARG A 103 23.15 -25.63 -7.76
C ARG A 103 22.58 -24.34 -7.18
N GLU A 104 21.30 -24.37 -6.85
CA GLU A 104 20.64 -23.32 -6.09
C GLU A 104 21.14 -23.28 -4.65
N ILE A 105 21.46 -22.08 -4.17
CA ILE A 105 22.01 -21.84 -2.82
C ILE A 105 20.91 -21.41 -1.85
N ASN A 106 19.79 -20.88 -2.35
CA ASN A 106 18.70 -20.42 -1.53
C ASN A 106 17.99 -21.58 -0.81
N PRO A 107 18.11 -21.68 0.53
CA PRO A 107 17.54 -22.79 1.29
C PRO A 107 16.01 -22.83 1.24
N LEU A 108 15.34 -21.72 0.92
CA LEU A 108 13.88 -21.65 0.80
C LEU A 108 13.34 -22.62 -0.26
N TYR A 109 14.13 -22.93 -1.29
CA TYR A 109 13.69 -23.82 -2.35
C TYR A 109 14.06 -25.30 -2.11
N GLY A 110 14.86 -25.61 -1.09
CA GLY A 110 15.30 -26.97 -0.75
C GLY A 110 16.26 -27.59 -1.77
N ASN A 111 16.49 -28.92 -1.67
CA ASN A 111 17.52 -29.62 -2.46
C ASN A 111 17.20 -29.79 -3.95
N HIS A 112 15.91 -29.77 -4.31
CA HIS A 112 15.44 -29.95 -5.69
C HIS A 112 14.45 -28.83 -6.05
N PRO A 113 14.95 -27.62 -6.32
CA PRO A 113 14.11 -26.47 -6.64
C PRO A 113 13.47 -26.62 -8.03
N SER A 114 12.18 -26.96 -8.08
CA SER A 114 11.42 -26.93 -9.33
C SER A 114 10.98 -25.50 -9.68
N ARG A 115 10.81 -25.21 -10.98
CA ARG A 115 10.26 -23.93 -11.46
C ARG A 115 8.96 -23.56 -10.73
N ALA A 116 8.02 -24.50 -10.65
CA ALA A 116 6.74 -24.30 -9.96
C ALA A 116 6.92 -23.92 -8.49
N LYS A 117 7.87 -24.54 -7.77
CA LYS A 117 8.16 -24.22 -6.38
C LYS A 117 8.70 -22.81 -6.22
N GLN A 118 9.60 -22.38 -7.11
CA GLN A 118 10.14 -21.01 -7.09
C GLN A 118 9.02 -19.98 -7.31
N TYR A 119 8.15 -20.19 -8.30
CA TYR A 119 6.99 -19.32 -8.52
C TYR A 119 6.05 -19.29 -7.30
N ALA A 120 5.73 -20.46 -6.74
CA ALA A 120 4.79 -20.59 -5.62
C ALA A 120 5.26 -19.87 -4.36
N ILE A 121 6.58 -19.79 -4.13
CA ILE A 121 7.15 -19.11 -2.96
C ILE A 121 7.38 -17.62 -3.25
N THR A 122 7.97 -17.30 -4.40
CA THR A 122 8.48 -15.95 -4.66
C THR A 122 7.40 -15.00 -5.14
N MET A 123 6.40 -15.47 -5.90
CA MET A 123 5.33 -14.58 -6.39
C MET A 123 4.46 -13.99 -5.27
N PRO A 124 4.04 -14.75 -4.24
CA PRO A 124 3.35 -14.16 -3.09
C PRO A 124 4.17 -13.12 -2.35
N ILE A 125 5.49 -13.34 -2.20
CA ILE A 125 6.40 -12.37 -1.57
C ILE A 125 6.46 -11.09 -2.41
N THR A 126 6.66 -11.21 -3.72
CA THR A 126 6.66 -10.07 -4.65
C THR A 126 5.34 -9.30 -4.60
N ALA A 127 4.20 -10.00 -4.61
CA ALA A 127 2.89 -9.38 -4.47
C ALA A 127 2.72 -8.66 -3.12
N GLY A 128 3.20 -9.24 -2.02
CA GLY A 128 3.20 -8.61 -0.70
C GLY A 128 4.03 -7.32 -0.66
N VAL A 129 5.22 -7.32 -1.26
CA VAL A 129 6.08 -6.14 -1.37
C VAL A 129 5.40 -5.03 -2.16
N LEU A 130 4.79 -5.37 -3.30
CA LEU A 130 4.04 -4.40 -4.11
C LEU A 130 2.77 -3.89 -3.41
N GLY A 131 2.06 -4.76 -2.69
CA GLY A 131 0.91 -4.38 -1.88
C GLY A 131 1.28 -3.42 -0.75
N TRP A 132 2.42 -3.66 -0.09
CA TRP A 132 2.95 -2.73 0.90
C TRP A 132 3.37 -1.40 0.25
N SER A 133 4.11 -1.44 -0.86
CA SER A 133 4.48 -0.25 -1.62
C SER A 133 3.24 0.60 -1.99
N TYR A 134 2.18 -0.06 -2.49
CA TYR A 134 0.90 0.57 -2.78
C TYR A 134 0.29 1.25 -1.54
N ARG A 135 0.26 0.55 -0.40
CA ARG A 135 -0.24 1.10 0.87
C ARG A 135 0.56 2.31 1.33
N LEU A 136 1.90 2.26 1.27
CA LEU A 136 2.77 3.38 1.63
C LEU A 136 2.51 4.61 0.75
N LYS A 137 2.39 4.39 -0.56
CA LYS A 137 2.13 5.47 -1.51
C LYS A 137 0.75 6.11 -1.30
N ARG A 138 -0.25 5.29 -0.96
CA ARG A 138 -1.60 5.76 -0.62
C ARG A 138 -1.62 6.56 0.68
N SER A 139 -0.90 6.11 1.71
CA SER A 139 -0.91 6.74 3.04
C SER A 139 -0.06 8.00 3.12
N ALA A 140 1.03 8.10 2.35
CA ALA A 140 1.91 9.27 2.34
C ALA A 140 2.27 9.68 0.90
N PRO A 141 1.35 10.37 0.17
CA PRO A 141 1.54 10.66 -1.25
C PRO A 141 2.80 11.46 -1.58
N HIS A 142 3.25 12.33 -0.67
CA HIS A 142 4.45 13.16 -0.87
C HIS A 142 5.76 12.41 -0.54
N SER A 143 5.68 11.25 0.10
CA SER A 143 6.87 10.46 0.42
C SER A 143 7.34 9.64 -0.78
N LYS A 144 8.65 9.47 -0.91
CA LYS A 144 9.28 8.56 -1.88
C LYS A 144 9.57 7.17 -1.29
N TYR A 145 9.29 6.96 0.00
CA TYR A 145 9.64 5.72 0.70
C TYR A 145 8.91 4.48 0.17
N TRP A 146 7.78 4.65 -0.52
CA TRP A 146 7.08 3.55 -1.18
C TRP A 146 7.93 2.85 -2.26
N VAL A 147 8.93 3.53 -2.84
CA VAL A 147 9.83 2.96 -3.87
C VAL A 147 10.89 2.05 -3.25
N ILE A 148 11.21 2.23 -1.97
CA ILE A 148 12.34 1.55 -1.33
C ILE A 148 12.17 0.03 -1.33
N PRO A 149 11.06 -0.55 -0.82
CA PRO A 149 10.90 -2.01 -0.81
C PRO A 149 11.03 -2.67 -2.20
N PRO A 150 10.28 -2.25 -3.24
CA PRO A 150 10.35 -2.90 -4.54
C PRO A 150 11.72 -2.72 -5.21
N LEU A 151 12.39 -1.58 -5.00
CA LEU A 151 13.70 -1.31 -5.59
C LEU A 151 14.81 -2.16 -4.96
N ILE A 152 14.80 -2.34 -3.63
CA ILE A 152 15.75 -3.24 -2.94
C ILE A 152 15.57 -4.67 -3.43
N VAL A 153 14.34 -5.19 -3.38
CA VAL A 153 14.04 -6.58 -3.77
C VAL A 153 14.33 -6.81 -5.26
N GLY A 154 13.90 -5.89 -6.13
CA GLY A 154 14.18 -5.97 -7.56
C GLY A 154 15.68 -5.94 -7.88
N THR A 155 16.46 -5.11 -7.18
CA THR A 155 17.92 -5.06 -7.36
C THR A 155 18.59 -6.36 -6.93
N MET A 156 18.16 -6.97 -5.81
CA MET A 156 18.69 -8.27 -5.37
C MET A 156 18.45 -9.36 -6.43
N HIS A 157 17.24 -9.44 -6.99
CA HIS A 157 16.93 -10.39 -8.08
C HIS A 157 17.72 -10.09 -9.35
N ALA A 158 17.90 -8.82 -9.71
CA ALA A 158 18.70 -8.45 -10.88
C ALA A 158 20.18 -8.86 -10.72
N ILE A 159 20.75 -8.73 -9.52
CA ILE A 159 22.11 -9.20 -9.22
C ILE A 159 22.20 -10.73 -9.33
N ALA A 160 21.23 -11.45 -8.75
CA ALA A 160 21.16 -12.90 -8.83
C ALA A 160 21.05 -13.41 -10.28
N PHE A 161 20.18 -12.79 -11.07
CA PHE A 161 20.06 -13.00 -12.51
C PHE A 161 21.40 -12.81 -13.24
N CYS A 162 22.08 -11.69 -13.03
CA CYS A 162 23.38 -11.42 -13.65
C CYS A 162 24.44 -12.46 -13.24
N ASN A 163 24.45 -12.87 -11.97
CA ASN A 163 25.35 -13.91 -11.48
C ASN A 163 25.07 -15.26 -12.14
N ASN A 164 23.81 -15.65 -12.29
CA ASN A 164 23.42 -16.88 -13.00
C ASN A 164 23.92 -16.86 -14.44
N LEU A 165 23.74 -15.74 -15.16
CA LEU A 165 24.24 -15.60 -16.53
C LEU A 165 25.76 -15.67 -16.63
N ALA A 166 26.48 -15.10 -15.66
CA ALA A 166 27.94 -15.18 -15.62
C ALA A 166 28.44 -16.61 -15.42
N VAL A 167 27.80 -17.37 -14.52
CA VAL A 167 28.11 -18.78 -14.29
C VAL A 167 27.84 -19.61 -15.54
N ILE A 168 26.69 -19.41 -16.19
CA ILE A 168 26.31 -20.11 -17.43
C ILE A 168 27.33 -19.87 -18.55
N LYS A 169 27.82 -18.63 -18.72
CA LYS A 169 28.80 -18.30 -19.77
C LYS A 169 30.20 -18.86 -19.50
N GLY A 170 30.52 -19.21 -18.26
CA GLY A 170 31.81 -19.75 -17.85
C GLY A 170 31.91 -21.28 -17.95
N GLN A 171 30.82 -21.96 -18.27
CA GLN A 171 30.74 -23.41 -18.51
C GLN A 171 30.84 -23.70 -20.01
#